data_AF-A0A380NX30-F1
#
_entry.id   AF-A0A380NX30-F1
#
_cell.length_a   1.000
_cell.length_b   1.000
_cell.length_c   1.000
_cell.angle_alpha   90.00
_cell.angle_beta   90.00
_cell.angle_gamma   90.00
#
_symmetry.space_group_name_H-M   'P 1'
#
loop_
_entity.id
_entity.type
_entity.pdbx_description
1 polymer ?
#
loop_
_entity_poly.entity_id
_entity_poly.type
_entity_poly.pdbx_seq_one_letter_code
_entity_poly.pdbx_strand_id
1 'polypeptide(L)' 'MTNQYWDKYHNLEAKSDQMAGQKWLIKHAPDYGFVLRYVKSPEGRKSTGIDYESWHFRYVGVENAKYMTNIASRWNNMIK' A
#
# COMPACT_ATOMS: atom_id res chain seq x y z
N MET A 1 -0.28 30.32 15.07
CA MET A 1 0.47 30.37 13.80
C MET A 1 0.76 28.94 13.40
N THR A 2 -0.09 28.31 12.57
CA THR A 2 0.30 27.03 11.97
C THR A 2 1.31 27.31 10.89
N ASN A 3 2.37 26.53 10.85
CA ASN A 3 3.42 26.70 9.86
C ASN A 3 2.93 26.04 8.57
N GLN A 4 2.40 26.87 7.69
CA GLN A 4 1.84 26.50 6.37
C GLN A 4 2.79 25.62 5.53
N TYR A 5 4.10 25.64 5.82
CA TYR A 5 5.09 24.80 5.17
C TYR A 5 5.08 23.35 5.71
N TRP A 6 4.98 23.16 7.02
CA TRP A 6 4.88 21.83 7.64
C TRP A 6 3.56 21.17 7.25
N ASP A 7 2.45 21.90 7.31
CA ASP A 7 1.11 21.41 6.97
C ASP A 7 0.99 20.98 5.49
N LYS A 8 1.83 21.53 4.60
CA LYS A 8 1.78 21.27 3.16
C LYS A 8 2.54 20.00 2.73
N TYR A 9 3.60 19.62 3.43
CA TYR A 9 4.52 18.57 2.98
C TYR A 9 4.66 17.36 3.91
N HIS A 10 3.97 17.35 5.06
CA HIS A 10 4.11 16.31 6.08
C HIS A 10 2.93 15.36 6.18
N ASN A 11 1.95 15.49 5.28
CA ASN A 11 0.75 14.67 5.34
C ASN A 11 0.96 13.32 4.67
N LEU A 12 0.46 12.30 5.33
CA LEU A 12 0.35 10.96 4.79
C LEU A 12 -0.93 10.90 3.95
N GLU A 13 -0.78 11.00 2.63
CA GLU A 13 -1.90 11.13 1.71
C GLU A 13 -1.97 9.99 0.69
N ALA A 14 -3.18 9.55 0.36
CA ALA A 14 -3.41 8.39 -0.52
C ALA A 14 -2.91 8.64 -1.94
N LYS A 15 -2.90 9.92 -2.35
CA LYS A 15 -2.38 10.38 -3.65
C LYS A 15 -0.86 10.22 -3.79
N SER A 16 -0.15 9.86 -2.72
CA SER A 16 1.28 9.52 -2.81
C SER A 16 1.51 8.36 -3.78
N ASP A 17 0.51 7.49 -4.00
CA ASP A 17 0.52 6.42 -5.00
C ASP A 17 0.77 6.90 -6.45
N GLN A 18 0.62 8.20 -6.72
CA GLN A 18 0.91 8.79 -8.03
C GLN A 18 2.40 9.03 -8.26
N MET A 19 3.18 9.19 -7.19
CA MET A 19 4.62 9.46 -7.25
C MET A 19 5.40 8.23 -7.71
N ALA A 20 6.45 8.44 -8.53
CA ALA A 20 7.26 7.35 -9.07
C ALA A 20 7.92 6.49 -7.97
N GLY A 21 8.44 7.12 -6.92
CA GLY A 21 9.04 6.42 -5.78
C GLY A 21 8.02 5.54 -5.05
N GLN A 22 6.79 6.02 -4.87
CA GLN A 22 5.74 5.23 -4.20
C GLN A 22 5.30 4.05 -5.05
N LYS A 23 5.15 4.24 -6.37
CA LYS A 23 4.83 3.14 -7.31
C LYS A 23 5.91 2.06 -7.27
N TRP A 24 7.17 2.47 -7.24
CA TRP A 24 8.29 1.55 -7.08
C TRP A 24 8.20 0.81 -5.75
N LEU A 25 7.96 1.53 -4.65
CA LEU A 25 7.86 0.93 -3.31
C LEU A 25 6.70 -0.07 -3.21
N ILE A 26 5.51 0.28 -3.71
CA ILE A 26 4.35 -0.63 -3.73
C ILE A 26 4.65 -1.91 -4.52
N LYS A 27 5.36 -1.78 -5.66
CA LYS A 27 5.74 -2.92 -6.51
C LYS A 27 6.79 -3.82 -5.86
N HIS A 28 7.79 -3.23 -5.21
CA HIS A 28 8.98 -3.94 -4.75
C HIS A 28 9.01 -4.25 -3.26
N ALA A 29 8.15 -3.66 -2.44
CA ALA A 29 8.03 -3.94 -1.01
C ALA A 29 8.01 -5.46 -0.67
N PRO A 30 7.32 -6.34 -1.43
CA PRO A 30 7.33 -7.77 -1.16
C PRO A 30 8.69 -8.44 -1.30
N ASP A 31 9.57 -7.91 -2.15
CA ASP A 31 10.95 -8.41 -2.32
C ASP A 31 11.77 -8.24 -1.03
N TYR A 32 11.36 -7.29 -0.18
CA TYR A 32 12.00 -6.94 1.09
C TYR A 32 11.16 -7.34 2.32
N GLY A 33 10.08 -8.11 2.13
CA GLY A 33 9.26 -8.61 3.24
C GLY A 33 8.19 -7.66 3.77
N PHE A 34 7.86 -6.63 3.00
CA PHE A 34 6.78 -5.69 3.31
C PHE A 34 5.58 -5.89 2.39
N VAL A 35 4.38 -5.64 2.94
CA VAL A 35 3.14 -5.52 2.16
C VAL A 35 2.54 -4.14 2.36
N LEU A 36 1.90 -3.60 1.32
CA LEU A 36 1.01 -2.45 1.47
C LEU A 36 -0.21 -2.92 2.26
N ARG A 37 -0.30 -2.52 3.53
CA ARG A 37 -1.23 -3.14 4.49
C ARG A 37 -2.68 -2.83 4.16
N TYR A 38 -2.93 -1.61 3.71
CA TYR A 38 -4.26 -1.11 3.37
C TYR A 38 -4.28 -0.83 1.87
N VAL A 39 -4.80 -1.80 1.12
CA VAL A 39 -4.80 -1.80 -0.35
C VAL A 39 -5.98 -1.03 -0.93
N LYS A 40 -5.83 -0.54 -2.16
CA LYS A 40 -6.85 0.22 -2.89
C LYS A 40 -7.92 -0.73 -3.47
N SER A 41 -8.68 -1.40 -2.61
CA SER A 41 -9.81 -2.25 -3.03
C SER A 41 -10.96 -2.25 -2.01
N PRO A 42 -12.21 -2.41 -2.46
CA PRO A 42 -13.37 -2.56 -1.57
C PRO A 42 -13.24 -3.74 -0.61
N GLU A 43 -12.69 -4.87 -1.07
CA GLU A 43 -12.48 -6.08 -0.26
C GLU A 43 -11.43 -5.83 0.82
N GLY A 44 -10.38 -5.07 0.48
CA GLY A 44 -9.36 -4.62 1.42
C GLY A 44 -10.00 -3.84 2.57
N ARG A 45 -10.75 -2.78 2.25
CA ARG A 45 -11.48 -1.98 3.26
C ARG A 45 -12.45 -2.83 4.07
N LYS A 46 -13.21 -3.72 3.44
CA LYS A 46 -14.15 -4.62 4.13
C LYS A 46 -13.44 -5.56 5.12
N SER A 47 -12.25 -6.05 4.77
CA SER A 47 -11.47 -6.95 5.63
C SER A 47 -10.74 -6.23 6.76
N THR A 48 -10.25 -5.02 6.52
CA THR A 48 -9.40 -4.30 7.49
C THR A 48 -10.15 -3.26 8.32
N GLY A 49 -11.28 -2.77 7.82
CA GLY A 49 -11.98 -1.61 8.38
C GLY A 49 -11.30 -0.26 8.11
N ILE A 50 -10.19 -0.25 7.35
CA ILE A 50 -9.34 0.94 7.15
C ILE A 50 -9.29 1.30 5.66
N ASP A 51 -9.30 2.59 5.39
CA ASP A 51 -9.26 3.17 4.04
C ASP A 51 -7.90 2.95 3.37
N TYR A 52 -7.83 3.24 2.09
CA TYR A 52 -6.59 3.10 1.34
C TYR A 52 -5.51 4.04 1.89
N GLU A 53 -4.41 3.47 2.39
CA GLU A 53 -3.24 4.21 2.87
C GLU A 53 -2.03 3.84 2.04
N SER A 54 -1.74 4.60 0.98
CA SER A 54 -0.65 4.31 0.06
C SER A 54 0.73 4.24 0.73
N TRP A 55 0.88 4.87 1.90
CA TRP A 55 2.11 5.00 2.68
C TRP A 55 2.32 3.89 3.72
N HIS A 56 1.30 3.08 4.03
CA HIS A 56 1.35 2.17 5.18
C HIS A 56 1.86 0.78 4.81
N PHE A 57 3.14 0.53 5.10
CA PHE A 57 3.76 -0.77 4.88
C PHE A 57 3.89 -1.56 6.17
N ARG A 58 3.64 -2.86 6.08
CA ARG A 58 3.76 -3.80 7.20
C ARG A 58 4.79 -4.86 6.87
N TYR A 59 5.80 -5.00 7.73
CA TYR A 59 6.73 -6.13 7.66
C TYR A 59 6.05 -7.43 8.11
N VAL A 60 6.19 -8.45 7.28
CA VAL A 60 5.66 -9.81 7.50
C VAL A 60 6.68 -10.90 7.16
N GLY A 61 7.89 -10.53 6.73
CA GLY A 61 8.89 -11.45 6.20
C GLY A 61 8.76 -11.68 4.69
N VAL A 62 9.88 -11.95 4.02
CA VAL A 62 9.98 -12.03 2.54
C VAL A 62 9.03 -13.07 1.96
N GLU A 63 9.04 -14.29 2.50
CA GLU A 63 8.21 -15.39 1.98
C GLU A 63 6.71 -15.08 2.09
N ASN A 64 6.27 -14.59 3.26
CA ASN A 64 4.88 -14.21 3.50
C ASN A 64 4.44 -13.04 2.61
N ALA A 65 5.29 -12.01 2.46
CA ALA A 65 4.95 -10.84 1.65
C ALA A 65 4.77 -11.21 0.18
N LYS A 66 5.66 -12.06 -0.36
CA LYS A 66 5.54 -12.61 -1.72
C LYS A 66 4.30 -13.47 -1.86
N TYR A 67 4.00 -14.35 -0.90
CA TYR A 67 2.78 -15.16 -0.90
C TYR A 67 1.51 -14.30 -0.96
N MET A 68 1.41 -13.31 -0.06
CA MET A 68 0.24 -12.42 0.04
C MET A 68 -0.01 -11.60 -1.24
N THR A 69 1.06 -11.10 -1.88
CA THR A 69 0.94 -10.25 -3.08
C THR A 69 0.76 -11.04 -4.38
N ASN A 70 1.34 -12.25 -4.47
CA ASN A 70 1.11 -13.14 -5.60
C ASN A 70 -0.34 -13.65 -5.65
N ILE A 71 -0.96 -13.88 -4.49
CA ILE A 71 -2.37 -14.27 -4.42
C ILE A 71 -3.28 -13.15 -4.90
N ALA A 72 -3.08 -11.91 -4.43
CA ALA A 72 -3.89 -10.76 -4.87
C ALA A 72 -3.86 -10.56 -6.40
N SER A 73 -2.72 -10.82 -7.03
CA SER A 73 -2.55 -10.79 -8.49
C SER A 73 -3.31 -11.91 -9.22
N ARG A 74 -3.43 -13.09 -8.59
CA ARG A 74 -4.19 -14.24 -9.12
C ARG A 74 -5.70 -14.03 -9.05
N TRP A 75 -6.22 -13.43 -7.98
CA TRP A 75 -7.65 -13.14 -7.87
C TRP A 75 -8.15 -12.22 -8.99
N ASN A 76 -7.41 -11.16 -9.32
CA ASN A 76 -7.78 -10.24 -10.40
C ASN A 76 -7.78 -10.87 -11.81
N ASN A 77 -7.13 -12.03 -12.00
CA ASN A 77 -7.11 -12.77 -13.27
C ASN A 77 -8.14 -13.92 -13.32
N MET A 78 -8.71 -14.34 -12.19
CA MET A 78 -9.74 -15.40 -12.15
C MET A 78 -11.18 -14.88 -12.33
N ILE A 79 -11.39 -13.57 -12.22
CA ILE A 79 -12.72 -12.92 -12.30
C ILE A 79 -12.85 -12.10 -13.61
N LYS A 80 -11.90 -12.27 -14.54
CA LYS A 80 -12.02 -11.85 -15.94
C LYS A 80 -12.43 -13.06 -16.77
#